data_AF-A0A4Q3E670-F1
#
_entry.id   AF-A0A4Q3E670-F1
#
_cell.length_a   1.000
_cell.length_b   1.000
_cell.length_c   1.000
_cell.angle_alpha   90.00
_cell.angle_beta   90.00
_cell.angle_gamma   90.00
#
_symmetry.space_group_name_H-M   'P 1'
#
loop_
_entity.id
_entity.type
_entity.pdbx_description
1 polymer ?
#
loop_
_entity_poly.entity_id
_entity_poly.type
_entity_poly.pdbx_seq_one_letter_code
_entity_poly.pdbx_strand_id
1 'polypeptide(L)'
;MSNPVYLNTIIAVQPVSVETCLGTATSIDVIANGLSLTHQWYRNTSNNNTNGILIDGATQANYSPPVTAIGTIYYYDVIVNNGQGCAGATTNAVAVTVSAVSNAGTVSANRTICSGSTTSVSISNYTGNTITWQQSTDGTTWASVTGGSGASSATYTTPAITVLTFYRALVSNGSCAAATSGTITIIPTTTNFWEGDVSNDWNTAGNWACGTVPTLTTDVQIPVVTAPNVYPVITGATGGGVADARNVNIVSGASITVSNNGLGVFRVAGGIVNNGTLDAINGTVAFLGTTAQSIPANTFHTNFIRNLTIDNAAGVTLAGNLNLTGILTAKAGQFTTGDQLVLKSNVATTAMVAPVTGSVSGTMTIERYIPARRAFRMISSPVNGGSIFNNWQEGAPQGDIPGFGTDITGVGAGLNGFDASLSNNPSLFTYDNVGGTSWVAVTSTLTNNLMAGKPWRMLVRGDRTINQESNYATPTITTLRSRGTIATGDVTFTNLSQTGGRSNFIGNPYQAPVDMEAVLNGSTNVNKGYYFFWDPTLGGTPVVGQDGGRGA
;
A
#
# COMPACT_ATOMS: atom_id res chain seq x y z
N MET A 1 -22.18 -42.26 100.64
CA MET A 1 -21.82 -42.64 99.25
C MET A 1 -22.33 -41.53 98.35
N SER A 2 -21.45 -40.65 97.86
CA SER A 2 -21.82 -39.60 96.90
C SER A 2 -22.10 -40.25 95.55
N ASN A 3 -23.33 -40.09 95.04
CA ASN A 3 -23.69 -40.57 93.71
C ASN A 3 -22.89 -39.74 92.67
N PRO A 4 -22.04 -40.34 91.83
CA PRO A 4 -21.37 -39.59 90.77
C PRO A 4 -22.42 -39.02 89.81
N VAL A 5 -22.45 -37.69 89.67
CA VAL A 5 -23.24 -37.01 88.65
C VAL A 5 -22.49 -37.17 87.33
N TYR A 6 -22.98 -38.03 86.46
CA TYR A 6 -22.47 -38.17 85.10
C TYR A 6 -23.06 -37.07 84.23
N LEU A 7 -22.20 -36.23 83.65
CA LEU A 7 -22.63 -35.21 82.71
C LEU A 7 -22.93 -35.89 81.35
N ASN A 8 -24.10 -35.59 80.78
CA ASN A 8 -24.44 -36.04 79.43
C ASN A 8 -23.43 -35.51 78.41
N THR A 9 -23.20 -36.27 77.34
CA THR A 9 -22.42 -35.78 76.20
C THR A 9 -23.19 -34.65 75.51
N ILE A 10 -22.58 -33.48 75.40
CA ILE A 10 -23.18 -32.32 74.72
C ILE A 10 -22.25 -31.90 73.59
N ILE A 11 -22.80 -31.77 72.38
CA ILE A 11 -22.07 -31.20 71.24
C ILE A 11 -21.99 -29.69 71.46
N ALA A 12 -20.78 -29.18 71.66
CA ALA A 12 -20.51 -27.76 71.84
C ALA A 12 -20.39 -27.03 70.49
N VAL A 13 -19.80 -27.70 69.48
CA VAL A 13 -19.69 -27.19 68.11
C VAL A 13 -19.98 -28.32 67.14
N GLN A 14 -20.97 -28.10 66.28
CA GLN A 14 -21.29 -29.02 65.18
C GLN A 14 -20.21 -28.97 64.10
N PRO A 15 -19.94 -30.07 63.37
CA PRO A 15 -19.16 -29.98 62.15
C PRO A 15 -19.85 -29.05 61.15
N VAL A 16 -19.08 -28.52 60.19
CA VAL A 16 -19.56 -27.60 59.16
C VAL A 16 -19.38 -28.25 57.79
N SER A 17 -20.33 -28.03 56.88
CA SER A 17 -20.20 -28.48 55.49
C SER A 17 -18.98 -27.82 54.82
N VAL A 18 -18.24 -28.58 54.03
CA VAL A 18 -17.02 -28.12 53.34
C VAL A 18 -17.12 -28.41 51.85
N GLU A 19 -16.62 -27.47 51.05
CA GLU A 19 -16.37 -27.69 49.63
C GLU A 19 -14.86 -27.76 49.41
N THR A 20 -14.38 -28.80 48.75
CA THR A 20 -12.95 -28.99 48.46
C THR A 20 -12.72 -29.40 47.01
N CYS A 21 -11.47 -29.33 46.58
CA CYS A 21 -11.04 -29.80 45.28
C CYS A 21 -10.63 -31.27 45.31
N LEU A 22 -10.83 -31.99 44.20
CA LEU A 22 -10.34 -33.35 44.03
C LEU A 22 -8.84 -33.44 44.40
N GLY A 23 -8.51 -34.31 45.35
CA GLY A 23 -7.15 -34.50 45.86
C GLY A 23 -6.66 -33.49 46.90
N THR A 24 -7.43 -32.44 47.23
CA THR A 24 -7.09 -31.49 48.29
C THR A 24 -7.65 -31.94 49.63
N ALA A 25 -6.76 -32.30 50.56
CA ALA A 25 -7.13 -32.74 51.89
C ALA A 25 -8.03 -31.70 52.60
N THR A 26 -9.06 -32.18 53.27
CA THR A 26 -9.99 -31.37 54.06
C THR A 26 -10.26 -32.08 55.38
N SER A 27 -10.68 -31.33 56.39
CA SER A 27 -11.07 -31.86 57.70
C SER A 27 -12.47 -31.36 58.06
N ILE A 28 -13.21 -32.22 58.74
CA ILE A 28 -14.42 -31.85 59.48
C ILE A 28 -14.17 -32.16 60.95
N ASP A 29 -14.52 -31.23 61.82
CA ASP A 29 -14.19 -31.30 63.23
C ASP A 29 -15.46 -31.12 64.07
N VAL A 30 -15.55 -31.84 65.18
CA VAL A 30 -16.61 -31.67 66.18
C VAL A 30 -15.98 -31.36 67.54
N ILE A 31 -16.60 -30.47 68.30
CA ILE A 31 -16.23 -30.24 69.70
C ILE A 31 -17.39 -30.71 70.57
N ALA A 32 -17.13 -31.66 71.45
CA ALA A 32 -18.10 -32.17 72.41
C ALA A 32 -17.54 -32.14 73.83
N ASN A 33 -18.41 -31.87 74.79
CA ASN A 33 -18.10 -31.88 76.21
C ASN A 33 -18.64 -33.16 76.85
N GLY A 34 -17.82 -33.83 77.65
CA GLY A 34 -18.17 -35.03 78.40
C GLY A 34 -16.91 -35.71 78.96
N LEU A 35 -17.11 -36.82 79.67
CA LEU A 35 -16.00 -37.62 80.23
C LEU A 35 -15.69 -38.77 79.28
N SER A 36 -14.41 -39.08 79.06
CA SER A 36 -13.93 -40.24 78.29
C SER A 36 -14.71 -40.47 76.98
N LEU A 37 -14.82 -39.42 76.15
CA LEU A 37 -15.57 -39.46 74.91
C LEU A 37 -14.90 -40.38 73.89
N THR A 38 -15.71 -41.20 73.24
CA THR A 38 -15.32 -41.96 72.05
C THR A 38 -16.13 -41.48 70.87
N HIS A 39 -15.42 -41.16 69.79
CA HIS A 39 -15.99 -40.70 68.52
C HIS A 39 -16.09 -41.87 67.56
N GLN A 40 -17.05 -41.79 66.64
CA GLN A 40 -17.18 -42.72 65.54
C GLN A 40 -17.92 -42.04 64.38
N TRP A 41 -17.18 -41.78 63.31
CA TRP A 41 -17.75 -41.18 62.11
C TRP A 41 -18.50 -42.19 61.23
N TYR A 42 -19.58 -41.71 60.63
CA TYR A 42 -20.42 -42.39 59.66
C TYR A 42 -20.55 -41.53 58.40
N ARG A 43 -20.72 -42.17 57.24
CA ARG A 43 -21.01 -41.50 55.95
C ARG A 43 -22.40 -41.85 55.44
N ASN A 44 -22.98 -40.97 54.64
CA ASN A 44 -24.27 -41.13 54.02
C ASN A 44 -24.30 -40.50 52.62
N THR A 45 -25.12 -41.05 51.72
CA THR A 45 -25.41 -40.46 50.40
C THR A 45 -26.57 -39.47 50.46
N SER A 46 -27.32 -39.44 51.57
CA SER A 46 -28.40 -38.50 51.83
C SER A 46 -28.06 -37.58 53.00
N ASN A 47 -28.61 -36.36 53.00
CA ASN A 47 -28.42 -35.38 54.07
C ASN A 47 -29.19 -35.77 55.35
N ASN A 48 -28.74 -36.82 56.03
CA ASN A 48 -29.30 -37.25 57.30
C ASN A 48 -28.24 -37.98 58.14
N ASN A 49 -28.49 -38.05 59.44
CA ASN A 49 -27.62 -38.65 60.44
C ASN A 49 -28.15 -40.00 60.97
N THR A 50 -28.96 -40.71 60.17
CA THR A 50 -29.51 -42.02 60.51
C THR A 50 -29.19 -43.02 59.41
N ASN A 51 -29.01 -44.30 59.74
CA ASN A 51 -28.71 -45.36 58.76
C ASN A 51 -27.44 -45.10 57.91
N GLY A 52 -26.46 -44.34 58.42
CA GLY A 52 -25.18 -44.13 57.76
C GLY A 52 -24.31 -45.40 57.74
N ILE A 53 -23.37 -45.44 56.80
CA ILE A 53 -22.36 -46.49 56.69
C ILE A 53 -21.21 -46.14 57.64
N LEU A 54 -20.85 -47.08 58.52
CA LEU A 54 -19.72 -46.97 59.44
C LEU A 54 -18.41 -46.72 58.68
N ILE A 55 -17.58 -45.80 59.18
CA ILE A 55 -16.23 -45.57 58.69
C ILE A 55 -15.23 -46.18 59.66
N ASP A 56 -14.65 -47.32 59.27
CA ASP A 56 -13.72 -48.05 60.13
C ASP A 56 -12.49 -47.21 60.52
N GLY A 57 -12.10 -47.27 61.80
CA GLY A 57 -10.97 -46.54 62.36
C GLY A 57 -11.12 -45.02 62.51
N ALA A 58 -12.26 -44.43 62.10
CA ALA A 58 -12.51 -42.98 62.23
C ALA A 58 -13.01 -42.61 63.64
N THR A 59 -12.11 -42.67 64.62
CA THR A 59 -12.45 -42.54 66.06
C THR A 59 -11.92 -41.27 66.73
N GLN A 60 -11.48 -40.28 65.95
CA GLN A 60 -11.01 -39.00 66.46
C GLN A 60 -12.09 -37.92 66.33
N ALA A 61 -11.97 -36.84 67.12
CA ALA A 61 -12.86 -35.68 67.03
C ALA A 61 -12.74 -34.91 65.70
N ASN A 62 -11.63 -35.10 64.99
CA ASN A 62 -11.45 -34.67 63.60
C ASN A 62 -11.54 -35.87 62.65
N TYR A 63 -12.03 -35.62 61.44
CA TYR A 63 -12.04 -36.60 60.38
C TYR A 63 -11.65 -35.95 59.06
N SER A 64 -10.83 -36.66 58.27
CA SER A 64 -10.44 -36.25 56.92
C SER A 64 -11.11 -37.15 55.88
N PRO A 65 -12.25 -36.74 55.31
CA PRO A 65 -12.95 -37.48 54.26
C PRO A 65 -12.07 -37.78 53.04
N PRO A 66 -12.24 -38.94 52.37
CA PRO A 66 -11.60 -39.20 51.09
C PRO A 66 -12.07 -38.20 50.02
N VAL A 67 -11.11 -37.58 49.34
CA VAL A 67 -11.35 -36.59 48.26
C VAL A 67 -10.88 -37.12 46.90
N THR A 68 -11.03 -38.43 46.67
CA THR A 68 -10.54 -39.13 45.47
C THR A 68 -11.58 -39.27 44.35
N ALA A 69 -12.83 -38.89 44.60
CA ALA A 69 -13.91 -38.89 43.63
C ALA A 69 -14.75 -37.61 43.74
N ILE A 70 -15.28 -37.16 42.61
CA ILE A 70 -16.16 -36.00 42.55
C ILE A 70 -17.55 -36.30 43.11
N GLY A 71 -18.20 -35.29 43.68
CA GLY A 71 -19.58 -35.39 44.18
C GLY A 71 -19.71 -35.01 45.66
N THR A 72 -20.90 -35.21 46.20
CA THR A 72 -21.23 -34.85 47.58
C THR A 72 -21.50 -36.10 48.41
N ILE A 73 -20.82 -36.21 49.54
CA ILE A 73 -21.07 -37.23 50.57
C ILE A 73 -21.33 -36.52 51.90
N TYR A 74 -22.30 -37.02 52.66
CA TYR A 74 -22.66 -36.47 53.96
C TYR A 74 -21.99 -37.24 55.10
N TYR A 75 -21.53 -36.55 56.13
CA TYR A 75 -20.84 -37.16 57.28
C TYR A 75 -21.47 -36.71 58.58
N TYR A 76 -21.49 -37.60 59.56
CA TYR A 76 -21.90 -37.28 60.94
C TYR A 76 -21.10 -38.13 61.93
N ASP A 77 -20.95 -37.64 63.15
CA ASP A 77 -20.24 -38.31 64.24
C ASP A 77 -21.22 -38.76 65.32
N VAL A 78 -21.01 -39.96 65.84
CA VAL A 78 -21.73 -40.51 66.99
C VAL A 78 -20.77 -40.55 68.17
N ILE A 79 -21.09 -39.77 69.19
CA ILE A 79 -20.22 -39.54 70.34
C ILE A 79 -20.84 -40.19 71.56
N VAL A 80 -20.16 -41.18 72.13
CA VAL A 80 -20.61 -41.91 73.31
C VAL A 80 -19.63 -41.72 74.47
N ASN A 81 -20.16 -41.73 75.70
CA ASN A 81 -19.37 -41.68 76.93
C ASN A 81 -19.04 -43.13 77.32
N ASN A 82 -17.75 -43.50 77.27
CA ASN A 82 -17.36 -44.89 77.39
C ASN A 82 -17.39 -45.35 78.87
N GLY A 83 -18.38 -46.18 79.22
CA GLY A 83 -18.46 -46.86 80.52
C GLY A 83 -19.40 -46.24 81.57
N GLN A 84 -20.20 -45.23 81.20
CA GLN A 84 -21.21 -44.62 82.08
C GLN A 84 -22.52 -44.60 81.28
N GLY A 85 -23.60 -45.22 81.77
CA GLY A 85 -24.87 -45.44 81.05
C GLY A 85 -25.68 -44.20 80.64
N CYS A 86 -25.01 -43.10 80.29
CA CYS A 86 -25.56 -41.86 79.78
C CYS A 86 -25.85 -41.95 78.27
N ALA A 87 -26.81 -41.14 77.82
CA ALA A 87 -27.11 -41.03 76.39
C ALA A 87 -25.93 -40.39 75.62
N GLY A 88 -25.56 -41.00 74.49
CA GLY A 88 -24.65 -40.39 73.52
C GLY A 88 -25.32 -39.24 72.77
N ALA A 89 -24.52 -38.50 72.00
CA ALA A 89 -24.98 -37.44 71.12
C ALA A 89 -24.58 -37.75 69.66
N THR A 90 -25.41 -37.32 68.71
CA THR A 90 -25.13 -37.46 67.28
C THR A 90 -25.13 -36.08 66.64
N THR A 91 -24.12 -35.79 65.83
CA THR A 91 -24.03 -34.51 65.12
C THR A 91 -25.10 -34.39 64.05
N ASN A 92 -25.30 -33.17 63.56
CA ASN A 92 -25.96 -32.97 62.28
C ASN A 92 -25.12 -33.62 61.16
N ALA A 93 -25.78 -34.00 60.07
CA ALA A 93 -25.08 -34.41 58.86
C ALA A 93 -24.54 -33.17 58.13
N VAL A 94 -23.27 -33.23 57.72
CA VAL A 94 -22.60 -32.15 56.97
C VAL A 94 -22.18 -32.62 55.60
N ALA A 95 -22.30 -31.76 54.60
CA ALA A 95 -21.91 -32.07 53.24
C ALA A 95 -20.40 -31.89 53.06
N VAL A 96 -19.75 -32.86 52.43
CA VAL A 96 -18.41 -32.71 51.85
C VAL A 96 -18.58 -32.82 50.35
N THR A 97 -18.46 -31.69 49.66
CA THR A 97 -18.60 -31.59 48.21
C THR A 97 -17.22 -31.51 47.57
N VAL A 98 -16.87 -32.49 46.75
CA VAL A 98 -15.61 -32.56 46.02
C VAL A 98 -15.85 -32.13 44.57
N SER A 99 -15.29 -30.99 44.19
CA SER A 99 -15.34 -30.47 42.83
C SER A 99 -14.23 -31.06 41.96
N ALA A 100 -14.50 -31.25 40.66
CA ALA A 100 -13.46 -31.57 39.69
C ALA A 100 -12.42 -30.43 39.62
N VAL A 101 -11.15 -30.77 39.39
CA VAL A 101 -10.08 -29.77 39.23
C VAL A 101 -10.43 -28.79 38.10
N SER A 102 -10.23 -27.50 38.36
CA SER A 102 -10.43 -26.45 37.35
C SER A 102 -9.55 -26.73 36.12
N ASN A 103 -10.11 -26.56 34.93
CA ASN A 103 -9.38 -26.64 33.67
C ASN A 103 -9.78 -25.45 32.79
N ALA A 104 -8.80 -24.68 32.31
CA ALA A 104 -9.06 -23.50 31.50
C ALA A 104 -9.30 -23.79 30.01
N GLY A 105 -9.09 -25.04 29.57
CA GLY A 105 -9.37 -25.47 28.20
C GLY A 105 -8.46 -24.82 27.15
N THR A 106 -9.03 -24.56 25.97
CA THR A 106 -8.31 -24.03 24.79
C THR A 106 -8.86 -22.68 24.37
N VAL A 107 -7.97 -21.72 24.14
CA VAL A 107 -8.30 -20.37 23.67
C VAL A 107 -8.39 -20.27 22.14
N SER A 108 -9.10 -19.25 21.63
CA SER A 108 -9.07 -18.88 20.21
C SER A 108 -7.68 -18.44 19.75
N ALA A 109 -7.43 -18.50 18.44
CA ALA A 109 -6.15 -18.09 17.86
C ALA A 109 -5.86 -16.58 18.03
N ASN A 110 -4.58 -16.23 17.95
CA ASN A 110 -4.12 -14.84 17.84
C ASN A 110 -4.66 -14.20 16.56
N ARG A 111 -4.88 -12.88 16.58
CA ARG A 111 -5.45 -12.14 15.44
C ARG A 111 -4.82 -10.78 15.26
N THR A 112 -4.62 -10.40 14.01
CA THR A 112 -4.40 -9.01 13.63
C THR A 112 -5.74 -8.40 13.24
N ILE A 113 -6.05 -7.21 13.73
CA ILE A 113 -7.28 -6.47 13.44
C ILE A 113 -6.97 -5.03 13.09
N CYS A 114 -7.87 -4.35 12.40
CA CYS A 114 -7.67 -2.94 12.10
C CYS A 114 -7.76 -2.11 13.38
N SER A 115 -6.81 -1.21 13.55
CA SER A 115 -6.73 -0.35 14.74
C SER A 115 -8.04 0.39 14.97
N GLY A 116 -8.54 0.33 16.20
CA GLY A 116 -9.85 0.88 16.59
C GLY A 116 -11.03 -0.08 16.38
N SER A 117 -10.81 -1.29 15.84
CA SER A 117 -11.88 -2.30 15.71
C SER A 117 -12.06 -3.10 17.00
N THR A 118 -13.25 -3.70 17.14
CA THR A 118 -13.55 -4.71 18.15
C THR A 118 -13.30 -6.11 17.56
N THR A 119 -13.14 -7.10 18.43
CA THR A 119 -13.07 -8.52 18.04
C THR A 119 -13.59 -9.42 19.15
N SER A 120 -13.75 -10.70 18.88
CA SER A 120 -14.14 -11.68 19.89
C SER A 120 -12.99 -12.65 20.17
N VAL A 121 -12.78 -12.92 21.45
CA VAL A 121 -11.87 -13.94 21.98
C VAL A 121 -12.68 -14.99 22.75
N SER A 122 -12.29 -16.26 22.67
CA SER A 122 -13.10 -17.34 23.26
C SER A 122 -12.26 -18.43 23.91
N ILE A 123 -12.88 -19.18 24.82
CA ILE A 123 -12.37 -20.46 25.36
C ILE A 123 -13.35 -21.60 25.12
N SER A 124 -12.84 -22.82 25.02
CA SER A 124 -13.60 -24.06 24.83
C SER A 124 -12.98 -25.22 25.62
N ASN A 125 -13.71 -26.32 25.82
CA ASN A 125 -13.22 -27.52 26.52
C ASN A 125 -12.69 -27.27 27.95
N TYR A 126 -13.31 -26.31 28.66
CA TYR A 126 -12.95 -25.95 30.03
C TYR A 126 -13.80 -26.72 31.05
N THR A 127 -13.29 -26.88 32.27
CA THR A 127 -14.00 -27.45 33.42
C THR A 127 -14.05 -26.38 34.52
N GLY A 128 -15.24 -25.81 34.75
CA GLY A 128 -15.46 -24.81 35.80
C GLY A 128 -16.84 -24.17 35.72
N ASN A 129 -17.24 -23.50 36.80
CA ASN A 129 -18.54 -22.83 36.93
C ASN A 129 -18.44 -21.31 36.70
N THR A 130 -17.24 -20.74 36.76
CA THR A 130 -17.00 -19.30 36.60
C THR A 130 -15.83 -19.07 35.65
N ILE A 131 -15.99 -18.03 34.82
CA ILE A 131 -14.96 -17.54 33.90
C ILE A 131 -14.71 -16.08 34.26
N THR A 132 -13.44 -15.67 34.27
CA THR A 132 -13.05 -14.26 34.35
C THR A 132 -12.00 -13.98 33.29
N TRP A 133 -12.35 -13.11 32.34
CA TRP A 133 -11.38 -12.64 31.36
C TRP A 133 -10.44 -11.59 31.97
N GLN A 134 -9.16 -11.71 31.64
CA GLN A 134 -8.11 -10.75 31.97
C GLN A 134 -7.46 -10.22 30.69
N GLN A 135 -6.97 -8.99 30.76
CA GLN A 135 -6.19 -8.32 29.72
C GLN A 135 -4.82 -7.89 30.23
N SER A 136 -3.89 -7.71 29.30
CA SER A 136 -2.53 -7.23 29.54
C SER A 136 -2.01 -6.48 28.31
N THR A 137 -1.11 -5.51 28.51
CA THR A 137 -0.40 -4.79 27.42
C THR A 137 1.05 -5.25 27.26
N ASP A 138 1.59 -5.98 28.23
CA ASP A 138 2.98 -6.47 28.27
C ASP A 138 3.09 -8.01 28.22
N GLY A 139 1.97 -8.71 28.38
CA GLY A 139 1.89 -10.18 28.43
C GLY A 139 2.24 -10.77 29.79
N THR A 140 2.59 -9.95 30.80
CA THR A 140 3.10 -10.40 32.10
C THR A 140 2.29 -9.84 33.27
N THR A 141 1.83 -8.59 33.19
CA THR A 141 0.98 -7.93 34.18
C THR A 141 -0.47 -8.00 33.73
N TRP A 142 -1.33 -8.61 34.56
CA TRP A 142 -2.71 -8.92 34.18
C TRP A 142 -3.73 -8.19 35.07
N ALA A 143 -4.75 -7.62 34.43
CA ALA A 143 -5.91 -7.02 35.09
C ALA A 143 -7.20 -7.58 34.51
N SER A 144 -8.32 -7.45 35.21
CA SER A 144 -9.63 -7.81 34.64
C SER A 144 -9.93 -6.97 33.39
N VAL A 145 -10.62 -7.57 32.43
CA VAL A 145 -11.06 -6.86 31.23
C VAL A 145 -12.00 -5.69 31.54
N THR A 146 -11.94 -4.63 30.75
CA THR A 146 -12.78 -3.43 30.86
C THR A 146 -13.35 -3.03 29.49
N GLY A 147 -14.53 -2.37 29.46
CA GLY A 147 -15.10 -1.74 28.26
C GLY A 147 -15.73 -2.65 27.19
N GLY A 148 -15.55 -3.99 27.26
CA GLY A 148 -16.18 -4.96 26.36
C GLY A 148 -17.40 -5.69 26.97
N SER A 149 -17.85 -6.77 26.32
CA SER A 149 -19.01 -7.57 26.75
C SER A 149 -18.68 -9.07 26.85
N GLY A 150 -19.23 -9.77 27.85
CA GLY A 150 -18.98 -11.21 28.04
C GLY A 150 -17.76 -11.52 28.93
N ALA A 151 -17.39 -10.61 29.84
CA ALA A 151 -16.23 -10.77 30.73
C ALA A 151 -16.27 -12.03 31.61
N SER A 152 -17.46 -12.61 31.79
CA SER A 152 -17.68 -13.86 32.54
C SER A 152 -18.34 -14.96 31.70
N SER A 153 -18.14 -14.92 30.38
CA SER A 153 -18.71 -15.88 29.43
C SER A 153 -17.59 -16.59 28.66
N ALA A 154 -17.92 -17.72 28.02
CA ALA A 154 -16.96 -18.46 27.19
C ALA A 154 -16.42 -17.64 26.02
N THR A 155 -17.15 -16.62 25.57
CA THR A 155 -16.71 -15.64 24.57
C THR A 155 -16.76 -14.24 25.16
N TYR A 156 -15.68 -13.47 24.98
CA TYR A 156 -15.58 -12.06 25.30
C TYR A 156 -15.39 -11.25 24.02
N THR A 157 -16.23 -10.23 23.83
CA THR A 157 -16.07 -9.24 22.77
C THR A 157 -15.35 -8.02 23.32
N THR A 158 -14.22 -7.68 22.72
CA THR A 158 -13.32 -6.61 23.17
C THR A 158 -13.93 -5.24 22.89
N PRO A 159 -13.52 -4.18 23.63
CA PRO A 159 -13.67 -2.81 23.16
C PRO A 159 -12.81 -2.57 21.90
N ALA A 160 -12.86 -1.36 21.35
CA ALA A 160 -11.97 -0.92 20.28
C ALA A 160 -10.50 -1.00 20.74
N ILE A 161 -9.66 -1.70 19.99
CA ILE A 161 -8.25 -1.92 20.34
C ILE A 161 -7.34 -1.09 19.42
N THR A 162 -6.51 -0.23 20.01
CA THR A 162 -5.53 0.61 19.29
C THR A 162 -4.08 0.31 19.65
N VAL A 163 -3.85 -0.51 20.68
CA VAL A 163 -2.52 -0.98 21.12
C VAL A 163 -2.50 -2.50 21.25
N LEU A 164 -1.33 -3.11 21.11
CA LEU A 164 -1.13 -4.55 21.32
C LEU A 164 -1.75 -4.97 22.67
N THR A 165 -2.69 -5.91 22.63
CA THR A 165 -3.43 -6.35 23.82
C THR A 165 -3.48 -7.87 23.87
N PHE A 166 -3.16 -8.42 25.04
CA PHE A 166 -3.21 -9.83 25.34
C PHE A 166 -4.46 -10.14 26.17
N TYR A 167 -5.09 -11.28 25.91
CA TYR A 167 -6.22 -11.79 26.68
C TYR A 167 -5.96 -13.19 27.20
N ARG A 168 -6.44 -13.50 28.40
CA ARG A 168 -6.50 -14.86 28.96
C ARG A 168 -7.75 -15.02 29.81
N ALA A 169 -8.20 -16.25 29.99
CA ALA A 169 -9.30 -16.58 30.90
C ALA A 169 -8.78 -17.25 32.17
N LEU A 170 -9.37 -16.89 33.31
CA LEU A 170 -9.30 -17.67 34.54
C LEU A 170 -10.59 -18.45 34.69
N VAL A 171 -10.48 -19.76 34.85
CA VAL A 171 -11.61 -20.67 35.06
C VAL A 171 -11.51 -21.25 36.46
N SER A 172 -12.58 -21.11 37.25
CA SER A 172 -12.65 -21.69 38.60
C SER A 172 -13.82 -22.68 38.69
N ASN A 173 -13.64 -23.73 39.50
CA ASN A 173 -14.66 -24.73 39.77
C ASN A 173 -14.84 -24.94 41.28
N GLY A 174 -15.85 -24.28 41.86
CA GLY A 174 -16.07 -24.30 43.30
C GLY A 174 -14.85 -23.75 44.06
N SER A 175 -14.35 -24.50 45.04
CA SER A 175 -13.18 -24.15 45.85
C SER A 175 -11.83 -24.58 45.24
N CYS A 176 -11.83 -25.20 44.04
CA CYS A 176 -10.59 -25.49 43.33
C CYS A 176 -9.85 -24.20 42.95
N ALA A 177 -8.51 -24.24 43.02
CA ALA A 177 -7.67 -23.17 42.50
C ALA A 177 -8.03 -22.86 41.04
N ALA A 178 -8.03 -21.58 40.67
CA ALA A 178 -8.35 -21.17 39.31
C ALA A 178 -7.30 -21.70 38.33
N ALA A 179 -7.75 -22.27 37.21
CA ALA A 179 -6.89 -22.60 36.09
C ALA A 179 -6.77 -21.37 35.16
N THR A 180 -5.56 -21.07 34.71
CA THR A 180 -5.30 -19.98 33.76
C THR A 180 -5.14 -20.55 32.36
N SER A 181 -5.81 -19.96 31.37
CA SER A 181 -5.72 -20.39 29.98
C SER A 181 -4.38 -20.00 29.34
N GLY A 182 -4.14 -20.46 28.11
CA GLY A 182 -3.16 -19.84 27.21
C GLY A 182 -3.49 -18.37 26.93
N THR A 183 -2.56 -17.67 26.28
CA THR A 183 -2.70 -16.25 25.93
C THR A 183 -3.15 -16.08 24.48
N ILE A 184 -4.07 -15.14 24.26
CA ILE A 184 -4.52 -14.67 22.96
C ILE A 184 -3.92 -13.30 22.71
N THR A 185 -3.19 -13.12 21.62
CA THR A 185 -2.60 -11.85 21.23
C THR A 185 -3.44 -11.17 20.15
N ILE A 186 -3.87 -9.94 20.42
CA ILE A 186 -4.57 -9.09 19.45
C ILE A 186 -3.65 -7.95 19.02
N ILE A 187 -3.33 -7.91 17.73
CA ILE A 187 -2.41 -6.95 17.12
C ILE A 187 -3.23 -5.93 16.30
N PRO A 188 -3.39 -4.68 16.77
CA PRO A 188 -3.99 -3.64 15.93
C PRO A 188 -3.01 -3.19 14.84
N THR A 189 -3.47 -3.12 13.60
CA THR A 189 -2.70 -2.63 12.44
C THR A 189 -3.31 -1.33 11.90
N THR A 190 -2.45 -0.40 11.47
CA THR A 190 -2.85 0.78 10.68
C THR A 190 -2.72 0.56 9.17
N THR A 191 -2.13 -0.56 8.77
CA THR A 191 -2.05 -0.99 7.37
C THR A 191 -3.30 -1.76 7.01
N ASN A 192 -3.97 -1.33 5.94
CA ASN A 192 -5.13 -2.00 5.37
C ASN A 192 -4.69 -2.98 4.29
N PHE A 193 -5.21 -4.21 4.35
CA PHE A 193 -4.83 -5.28 3.44
C PHE A 193 -5.88 -5.44 2.36
N TRP A 194 -5.45 -5.56 1.11
CA TRP A 194 -6.34 -5.97 0.04
C TRP A 194 -6.66 -7.45 0.15
N GLU A 195 -7.95 -7.77 0.20
CA GLU A 195 -8.48 -9.13 0.20
C GLU A 195 -9.06 -9.47 -1.18
N GLY A 196 -9.72 -8.52 -1.84
CA GLY A 196 -10.32 -8.73 -3.16
C GLY A 196 -11.50 -9.69 -3.14
N ASP A 197 -12.21 -9.76 -2.01
CA ASP A 197 -13.29 -10.71 -1.73
C ASP A 197 -14.58 -10.39 -2.49
N VAL A 198 -14.84 -9.11 -2.81
CA VAL A 198 -16.10 -8.64 -3.42
C VAL A 198 -15.94 -8.39 -4.92
N SER A 199 -14.86 -7.70 -5.32
CA SER A 199 -14.60 -7.29 -6.69
C SER A 199 -13.13 -6.91 -6.89
N ASN A 200 -12.77 -6.44 -8.08
CA ASN A 200 -11.46 -5.85 -8.34
C ASN A 200 -11.43 -4.32 -8.18
N ASP A 201 -12.55 -3.67 -7.83
CA ASP A 201 -12.56 -2.21 -7.69
C ASP A 201 -11.90 -1.77 -6.38
N TRP A 202 -10.83 -0.98 -6.47
CA TRP A 202 -10.10 -0.40 -5.32
C TRP A 202 -11.05 0.23 -4.30
N ASN A 203 -12.13 0.84 -4.77
CA ASN A 203 -13.01 1.67 -3.96
C ASN A 203 -14.23 0.90 -3.43
N THR A 204 -14.26 -0.42 -3.59
CA THR A 204 -15.23 -1.26 -2.88
C THR A 204 -14.67 -1.59 -1.49
N ALA A 205 -15.29 -1.04 -0.45
CA ALA A 205 -14.84 -1.18 0.94
C ALA A 205 -14.71 -2.65 1.40
N GLY A 206 -15.57 -3.54 0.89
CA GLY A 206 -15.54 -4.97 1.19
C GLY A 206 -14.36 -5.73 0.58
N ASN A 207 -13.52 -5.10 -0.25
CA ASN A 207 -12.27 -5.70 -0.73
C ASN A 207 -11.09 -5.47 0.23
N TRP A 208 -11.31 -4.76 1.33
CA TRP A 208 -10.27 -4.36 2.27
C TRP A 208 -10.55 -4.98 3.63
N ALA A 209 -9.50 -5.53 4.26
CA ALA A 209 -9.59 -6.18 5.58
C ALA A 209 -10.18 -5.27 6.68
N CYS A 210 -10.00 -3.94 6.54
CA CYS A 210 -10.59 -2.97 7.46
C CYS A 210 -12.02 -2.55 7.12
N GLY A 211 -12.66 -3.15 6.12
CA GLY A 211 -14.01 -2.81 5.65
C GLY A 211 -14.15 -1.34 5.23
N THR A 212 -13.04 -0.69 4.87
CA THR A 212 -12.97 0.75 4.56
C THR A 212 -12.02 0.97 3.39
N VAL A 213 -12.40 1.91 2.51
CA VAL A 213 -11.56 2.30 1.37
C VAL A 213 -10.37 3.11 1.88
N PRO A 214 -9.12 2.78 1.50
CA PRO A 214 -7.94 3.53 1.90
C PRO A 214 -8.00 5.00 1.46
N THR A 215 -7.40 5.85 2.28
CA THR A 215 -7.23 7.28 2.02
C THR A 215 -5.75 7.64 1.96
N LEU A 216 -5.43 8.91 1.73
CA LEU A 216 -4.05 9.42 1.73
C LEU A 216 -3.33 9.32 3.07
N THR A 217 -4.01 8.90 4.14
CA THR A 217 -3.41 8.64 5.46
C THR A 217 -3.30 7.15 5.79
N THR A 218 -3.88 6.28 4.95
CA THR A 218 -3.94 4.83 5.16
C THR A 218 -2.79 4.14 4.43
N ASP A 219 -1.99 3.37 5.16
CA ASP A 219 -1.01 2.47 4.52
C ASP A 219 -1.73 1.26 3.95
N VAL A 220 -1.29 0.78 2.79
CA VAL A 220 -1.90 -0.37 2.12
C VAL A 220 -0.87 -1.44 1.81
N GLN A 221 -1.28 -2.69 1.97
CA GLN A 221 -0.54 -3.85 1.48
C GLN A 221 -1.41 -4.64 0.50
N ILE A 222 -0.83 -4.95 -0.67
CA ILE A 222 -1.42 -5.87 -1.64
C ILE A 222 -0.68 -7.21 -1.51
N PRO A 223 -1.23 -8.19 -0.75
CA PRO A 223 -0.66 -9.52 -0.65
C PRO A 223 -0.96 -10.34 -1.90
N VAL A 224 -0.35 -11.52 -2.01
CA VAL A 224 -0.81 -12.55 -2.95
C VAL A 224 -2.19 -13.00 -2.52
N VAL A 225 -3.17 -12.92 -3.42
CA VAL A 225 -4.53 -13.44 -3.20
C VAL A 225 -4.69 -14.75 -3.96
N THR A 226 -5.48 -15.67 -3.41
CA THR A 226 -5.80 -16.96 -4.04
C THR A 226 -7.21 -16.91 -4.63
N ALA A 227 -7.40 -17.56 -5.78
CA ALA A 227 -8.72 -17.66 -6.40
C ALA A 227 -9.79 -18.15 -5.39
N PRO A 228 -11.00 -17.56 -5.38
CA PRO A 228 -11.58 -16.67 -6.41
C PRO A 228 -11.23 -15.18 -6.29
N ASN A 229 -10.43 -14.77 -5.31
CA ASN A 229 -10.11 -13.36 -5.05
C ASN A 229 -9.32 -12.73 -6.20
N VAL A 230 -9.52 -11.43 -6.40
CA VAL A 230 -8.97 -10.68 -7.55
C VAL A 230 -8.12 -9.51 -7.10
N TYR A 231 -7.12 -9.15 -7.91
CA TYR A 231 -6.27 -7.99 -7.67
C TYR A 231 -6.97 -6.66 -8.02
N PRO A 232 -6.56 -5.54 -7.41
CA PRO A 232 -7.18 -4.24 -7.64
C PRO A 232 -6.96 -3.69 -9.06
N VAL A 233 -8.02 -3.11 -9.62
CA VAL A 233 -8.07 -2.38 -10.89
C VAL A 233 -8.69 -1.01 -10.65
N ILE A 234 -7.99 0.04 -11.09
CA ILE A 234 -8.36 1.45 -10.92
C ILE A 234 -8.75 2.01 -12.29
N THR A 235 -10.04 2.31 -12.51
CA THR A 235 -10.59 2.78 -13.80
C THR A 235 -11.23 4.17 -13.76
N GLY A 236 -11.50 4.73 -12.58
CA GLY A 236 -11.96 6.12 -12.39
C GLY A 236 -13.42 6.45 -12.78
N ALA A 237 -14.14 5.63 -13.56
CA ALA A 237 -15.39 6.04 -14.22
C ALA A 237 -16.68 5.27 -13.86
N THR A 238 -16.66 4.23 -13.03
CA THR A 238 -17.88 3.60 -12.51
C THR A 238 -17.69 3.21 -11.06
N GLY A 239 -18.42 3.87 -10.16
CA GLY A 239 -18.53 3.49 -8.73
C GLY A 239 -17.34 3.84 -7.83
N GLY A 240 -16.14 4.04 -8.36
CA GLY A 240 -14.95 4.11 -7.51
C GLY A 240 -14.27 5.47 -7.28
N GLY A 241 -14.30 6.41 -8.22
CA GLY A 241 -13.52 7.65 -8.06
C GLY A 241 -12.01 7.41 -8.05
N VAL A 242 -11.26 8.25 -7.32
CA VAL A 242 -9.80 8.22 -7.26
C VAL A 242 -9.34 7.24 -6.18
N ALA A 243 -8.38 6.36 -6.51
CA ALA A 243 -7.78 5.45 -5.53
C ALA A 243 -6.69 6.17 -4.73
N ASP A 244 -6.75 6.09 -3.41
CA ASP A 244 -5.83 6.76 -2.49
C ASP A 244 -5.03 5.77 -1.65
N ALA A 245 -3.79 6.13 -1.34
CA ALA A 245 -3.00 5.48 -0.29
C ALA A 245 -1.96 6.45 0.29
N ARG A 246 -1.54 6.21 1.54
CA ARG A 246 -0.31 6.78 2.10
C ARG A 246 0.90 6.01 1.56
N ASN A 247 1.32 4.93 2.23
CA ASN A 247 2.35 4.04 1.71
C ASN A 247 1.73 2.84 1.01
N VAL A 248 2.38 2.37 -0.05
CA VAL A 248 1.92 1.22 -0.85
C VAL A 248 2.98 0.12 -0.81
N ASN A 249 2.62 -1.07 -0.36
CA ASN A 249 3.46 -2.25 -0.44
C ASN A 249 2.81 -3.33 -1.32
N ILE A 250 3.42 -3.65 -2.47
CA ILE A 250 2.96 -4.73 -3.36
C ILE A 250 3.89 -5.91 -3.18
N VAL A 251 3.35 -7.02 -2.69
CA VAL A 251 4.12 -8.25 -2.44
C VAL A 251 4.47 -8.94 -3.76
N SER A 252 5.57 -9.70 -3.80
CA SER A 252 5.94 -10.51 -4.97
C SER A 252 4.81 -11.47 -5.34
N GLY A 253 4.45 -11.50 -6.63
CA GLY A 253 3.30 -12.24 -7.16
C GLY A 253 1.95 -11.50 -7.09
N ALA A 254 1.88 -10.34 -6.44
CA ALA A 254 0.69 -9.49 -6.39
C ALA A 254 0.70 -8.40 -7.47
N SER A 255 -0.46 -7.78 -7.73
CA SER A 255 -0.56 -6.73 -8.74
C SER A 255 -1.55 -5.60 -8.41
N ILE A 256 -1.30 -4.42 -8.98
CA ILE A 256 -2.25 -3.32 -9.13
C ILE A 256 -2.29 -2.94 -10.61
N THR A 257 -3.49 -2.74 -11.18
CA THR A 257 -3.66 -2.19 -12.54
C THR A 257 -4.33 -0.83 -12.50
N VAL A 258 -3.71 0.19 -13.08
CA VAL A 258 -4.27 1.54 -13.28
C VAL A 258 -4.53 1.73 -14.78
N SER A 259 -5.79 1.90 -15.16
CA SER A 259 -6.20 1.83 -16.56
C SER A 259 -7.22 2.91 -16.95
N ASN A 260 -7.98 2.66 -18.00
CA ASN A 260 -8.98 3.56 -18.57
C ASN A 260 -8.41 4.85 -19.19
N ASN A 261 -7.39 4.71 -20.04
CA ASN A 261 -6.93 5.78 -20.93
C ASN A 261 -6.55 7.09 -20.20
N GLY A 262 -6.04 6.97 -18.97
CA GLY A 262 -5.67 8.08 -18.08
C GLY A 262 -6.76 8.52 -17.09
N LEU A 263 -7.97 7.98 -17.18
CA LEU A 263 -9.07 8.29 -16.27
C LEU A 263 -8.98 7.53 -14.94
N GLY A 264 -8.35 6.35 -14.91
CA GLY A 264 -7.98 5.70 -13.67
C GLY A 264 -6.86 6.48 -12.99
N VAL A 265 -7.11 7.00 -11.78
CA VAL A 265 -6.15 7.82 -11.03
C VAL A 265 -5.79 7.11 -9.73
N PHE A 266 -4.49 6.87 -9.53
CA PHE A 266 -3.92 6.38 -8.28
C PHE A 266 -3.08 7.47 -7.60
N ARG A 267 -3.49 7.90 -6.41
CA ARG A 267 -2.86 8.96 -5.62
C ARG A 267 -2.09 8.36 -4.44
N VAL A 268 -0.83 8.78 -4.29
CA VAL A 268 0.06 8.28 -3.25
C VAL A 268 0.66 9.44 -2.48
N ALA A 269 0.48 9.43 -1.15
CA ALA A 269 1.02 10.46 -0.25
C ALA A 269 2.34 10.08 0.45
N GLY A 270 2.72 8.79 0.44
CA GLY A 270 3.94 8.24 1.03
C GLY A 270 4.83 7.55 -0.01
N GLY A 271 5.49 6.46 0.37
CA GLY A 271 6.35 5.69 -0.53
C GLY A 271 5.63 4.54 -1.25
N ILE A 272 6.19 4.09 -2.37
CA ILE A 272 5.81 2.85 -3.04
C ILE A 272 6.96 1.85 -2.90
N VAL A 273 6.67 0.68 -2.33
CA VAL A 273 7.53 -0.49 -2.34
C VAL A 273 6.86 -1.52 -3.24
N ASN A 274 7.38 -1.73 -4.45
CA ASN A 274 6.81 -2.65 -5.41
C ASN A 274 7.73 -3.86 -5.63
N ASN A 275 7.37 -5.00 -5.04
CA ASN A 275 7.99 -6.30 -5.33
C ASN A 275 7.15 -7.15 -6.29
N GLY A 276 5.95 -6.69 -6.66
CA GLY A 276 5.03 -7.35 -7.59
C GLY A 276 4.92 -6.55 -8.90
N THR A 277 3.69 -6.33 -9.36
CA THR A 277 3.41 -5.56 -10.58
C THR A 277 2.53 -4.34 -10.29
N LEU A 278 2.97 -3.16 -10.73
CA LEU A 278 2.13 -1.96 -10.81
C LEU A 278 2.03 -1.56 -12.28
N ASP A 279 0.98 -2.00 -12.97
CA ASP A 279 0.75 -1.64 -14.37
C ASP A 279 -0.03 -0.33 -14.44
N ALA A 280 0.61 0.73 -14.93
CA ALA A 280 0.00 2.04 -15.13
C ALA A 280 0.13 2.52 -16.58
N ILE A 281 0.36 1.61 -17.54
CA ILE A 281 0.58 1.96 -18.96
C ILE A 281 -0.60 2.70 -19.58
N ASN A 282 -1.80 2.54 -19.01
CA ASN A 282 -3.03 3.19 -19.43
C ASN A 282 -3.65 4.10 -18.36
N GLY A 283 -2.94 4.39 -17.26
CA GLY A 283 -3.47 5.07 -16.08
C GLY A 283 -2.69 6.33 -15.68
N THR A 284 -3.22 7.03 -14.69
CA THR A 284 -2.59 8.20 -14.07
C THR A 284 -2.11 7.85 -12.67
N VAL A 285 -0.84 8.15 -12.37
CA VAL A 285 -0.31 8.06 -10.99
C VAL A 285 0.11 9.45 -10.53
N ALA A 286 -0.31 9.82 -9.32
CA ALA A 286 -0.11 11.14 -8.75
C ALA A 286 0.57 11.07 -7.38
N PHE A 287 1.63 11.86 -7.21
CA PHE A 287 2.40 11.97 -5.97
C PHE A 287 2.06 13.29 -5.28
N LEU A 288 1.55 13.22 -4.06
CA LEU A 288 0.93 14.35 -3.35
C LEU A 288 1.09 14.28 -1.83
N GLY A 289 2.23 13.72 -1.41
CA GLY A 289 2.66 13.72 -0.02
C GLY A 289 2.95 15.11 0.53
N THR A 290 3.10 15.19 1.85
CA THR A 290 3.55 16.39 2.56
C THR A 290 5.06 16.39 2.84
N THR A 291 5.70 15.22 2.71
CA THR A 291 7.15 15.05 2.76
C THR A 291 7.69 14.75 1.37
N ALA A 292 8.98 14.99 1.12
CA ALA A 292 9.59 14.65 -0.16
C ALA A 292 9.39 13.17 -0.50
N GLN A 293 8.95 12.89 -1.72
CA GLN A 293 8.72 11.52 -2.20
C GLN A 293 9.79 11.13 -3.22
N SER A 294 9.95 9.82 -3.43
CA SER A 294 10.74 9.30 -4.53
C SER A 294 9.91 8.30 -5.33
N ILE A 295 10.24 8.19 -6.62
CA ILE A 295 9.76 7.14 -7.51
C ILE A 295 10.95 6.18 -7.69
N PRO A 296 11.00 5.06 -6.95
CA PRO A 296 12.08 4.08 -7.08
C PRO A 296 12.22 3.54 -8.51
N ALA A 297 13.40 3.03 -8.84
CA ALA A 297 13.59 2.33 -10.10
C ALA A 297 12.66 1.10 -10.19
N ASN A 298 12.19 0.80 -11.40
CA ASN A 298 11.30 -0.33 -11.67
C ASN A 298 9.96 -0.28 -10.89
N THR A 299 9.54 0.91 -10.46
CA THR A 299 8.23 1.09 -9.78
C THR A 299 7.07 0.63 -10.64
N PHE A 300 7.09 0.93 -11.94
CA PHE A 300 6.00 0.61 -12.87
C PHE A 300 6.36 -0.57 -13.77
N HIS A 301 5.35 -1.36 -14.13
CA HIS A 301 5.51 -2.49 -15.05
C HIS A 301 6.17 -2.01 -16.36
N THR A 302 7.26 -2.68 -16.76
CA THR A 302 8.08 -2.32 -17.94
C THR A 302 8.67 -0.89 -17.95
N ASN A 303 8.62 -0.17 -16.83
CA ASN A 303 8.97 1.26 -16.74
C ASN A 303 8.12 2.16 -17.65
N PHE A 304 6.85 1.82 -17.87
CA PHE A 304 5.90 2.65 -18.62
C PHE A 304 4.76 3.15 -17.74
N ILE A 305 4.38 4.40 -17.96
CA ILE A 305 3.18 5.00 -17.39
C ILE A 305 2.53 5.92 -18.43
N ARG A 306 1.20 6.03 -18.41
CA ARG A 306 0.52 7.00 -19.27
C ARG A 306 0.68 8.42 -18.77
N ASN A 307 0.15 8.74 -17.60
CA ASN A 307 0.18 10.09 -17.05
C ASN A 307 0.87 10.11 -15.68
N LEU A 308 1.69 11.13 -15.45
CA LEU A 308 2.37 11.34 -14.18
C LEU A 308 2.00 12.73 -13.65
N THR A 309 1.49 12.78 -12.42
CA THR A 309 1.18 14.03 -11.73
C THR A 309 2.09 14.21 -10.52
N ILE A 310 2.71 15.38 -10.43
CA ILE A 310 3.53 15.81 -9.30
C ILE A 310 2.79 16.98 -8.62
N ASP A 311 2.22 16.71 -7.45
CA ASP A 311 1.44 17.66 -6.65
C ASP A 311 1.89 17.60 -5.19
N ASN A 312 3.21 17.53 -4.98
CA ASN A 312 3.85 17.45 -3.67
C ASN A 312 4.78 18.65 -3.50
N ALA A 313 4.42 19.59 -2.62
CA ALA A 313 5.18 20.81 -2.38
C ALA A 313 6.62 20.57 -1.88
N ALA A 314 6.87 19.45 -1.20
CA ALA A 314 8.22 19.07 -0.74
C ALA A 314 9.08 18.43 -1.85
N GLY A 315 8.49 18.14 -3.01
CA GLY A 315 9.17 17.63 -4.19
C GLY A 315 9.13 16.12 -4.36
N VAL A 316 9.42 15.67 -5.59
CA VAL A 316 9.43 14.27 -6.01
C VAL A 316 10.67 14.01 -6.85
N THR A 317 11.42 12.95 -6.53
CA THR A 317 12.62 12.55 -7.29
C THR A 317 12.41 11.22 -7.99
N LEU A 318 12.68 11.18 -9.29
CA LEU A 318 12.73 9.94 -10.07
C LEU A 318 14.11 9.28 -9.91
N ALA A 319 14.14 8.03 -9.47
CA ALA A 319 15.37 7.28 -9.20
C ALA A 319 15.70 6.20 -10.25
N GLY A 320 14.85 6.03 -11.27
CA GLY A 320 14.97 5.01 -12.31
C GLY A 320 14.47 5.50 -13.67
N ASN A 321 14.86 4.82 -14.75
CA ASN A 321 14.30 5.07 -16.08
C ASN A 321 12.77 5.01 -16.07
N LEU A 322 12.12 5.99 -16.70
CA LEU A 322 10.67 6.04 -16.83
C LEU A 322 10.27 6.52 -18.22
N ASN A 323 9.36 5.81 -18.86
CA ASN A 323 8.78 6.17 -20.15
C ASN A 323 7.34 6.66 -19.94
N LEU A 324 7.08 7.91 -20.30
CA LEU A 324 5.76 8.54 -20.24
C LEU A 324 5.15 8.59 -21.64
N THR A 325 3.90 8.14 -21.79
CA THR A 325 3.20 8.11 -23.11
C THR A 325 2.08 9.14 -23.24
N GLY A 326 1.65 9.75 -22.14
CA GLY A 326 0.60 10.76 -22.03
C GLY A 326 1.12 12.05 -21.42
N ILE A 327 0.52 12.51 -20.32
CA ILE A 327 0.71 13.86 -19.80
C ILE A 327 1.57 13.87 -18.53
N LEU A 328 2.61 14.71 -18.52
CA LEU A 328 3.33 15.11 -17.31
C LEU A 328 2.67 16.36 -16.74
N THR A 329 2.18 16.29 -15.50
CA THR A 329 1.58 17.43 -14.78
C THR A 329 2.44 17.78 -13.58
N ALA A 330 3.31 18.77 -13.69
CA ALA A 330 4.13 19.28 -12.59
C ALA A 330 3.44 20.48 -11.92
N LYS A 331 2.58 20.20 -10.94
CA LYS A 331 1.66 21.17 -10.34
C LYS A 331 2.21 21.85 -9.08
N ALA A 332 2.82 21.09 -8.17
CA ALA A 332 3.37 21.62 -6.92
C ALA A 332 4.71 20.97 -6.56
N GLY A 333 5.62 21.78 -6.01
CA GLY A 333 6.98 21.40 -5.66
C GLY A 333 7.90 21.15 -6.87
N GLN A 334 9.10 20.66 -6.59
CA GLN A 334 10.08 20.31 -7.63
C GLN A 334 9.96 18.84 -8.04
N PHE A 335 9.84 18.59 -9.33
CA PHE A 335 10.04 17.28 -9.91
C PHE A 335 11.48 17.14 -10.41
N THR A 336 12.29 16.32 -9.74
CA THR A 336 13.65 15.99 -10.16
C THR A 336 13.61 14.76 -11.05
N THR A 337 13.84 14.94 -12.34
CA THR A 337 13.76 13.89 -13.38
C THR A 337 14.84 12.81 -13.25
N GLY A 338 15.87 13.04 -12.43
CA GLY A 338 16.98 12.12 -12.26
C GLY A 338 17.75 11.82 -13.55
N ASP A 339 17.61 12.67 -14.57
CA ASP A 339 18.15 12.48 -15.93
C ASP A 339 17.62 11.24 -16.67
N GLN A 340 16.50 10.69 -16.21
CA GLN A 340 16.01 9.34 -16.51
C GLN A 340 14.60 9.29 -17.13
N LEU A 341 13.92 10.43 -17.24
CA LEU A 341 12.60 10.50 -17.87
C LEU A 341 12.69 10.54 -19.40
N VAL A 342 11.82 9.78 -20.06
CA VAL A 342 11.62 9.80 -21.51
C VAL A 342 10.16 10.11 -21.83
N LEU A 343 9.91 11.20 -22.54
CA LEU A 343 8.61 11.52 -23.12
C LEU A 343 8.50 10.85 -24.49
N LYS A 344 7.65 9.83 -24.58
CA LYS A 344 7.53 8.97 -25.77
C LYS A 344 6.69 9.61 -26.86
N SER A 345 7.00 9.26 -28.11
CA SER A 345 6.20 9.64 -29.28
C SER A 345 6.18 8.48 -30.26
N ASN A 346 5.00 8.15 -30.76
CA ASN A 346 4.78 7.10 -31.74
C ASN A 346 3.62 7.51 -32.67
N VAL A 347 3.18 6.58 -33.52
CA VAL A 347 2.08 6.80 -34.47
C VAL A 347 0.74 7.13 -33.82
N ALA A 348 0.50 6.64 -32.60
CA ALA A 348 -0.77 6.79 -31.88
C ALA A 348 -0.77 7.99 -30.93
N THR A 349 0.33 8.24 -30.21
CA THR A 349 0.40 9.29 -29.19
C THR A 349 1.75 9.99 -29.14
N THR A 350 1.74 11.23 -28.67
CA THR A 350 2.93 11.99 -28.29
C THR A 350 2.73 12.50 -26.87
N ALA A 351 3.66 12.17 -25.99
CA ALA A 351 3.62 12.62 -24.61
C ALA A 351 3.75 14.15 -24.53
N MET A 352 3.03 14.76 -23.60
CA MET A 352 2.95 16.21 -23.44
C MET A 352 3.31 16.62 -22.02
N VAL A 353 3.71 17.88 -21.87
CA VAL A 353 3.89 18.52 -20.57
C VAL A 353 2.76 19.53 -20.39
N ALA A 354 1.94 19.35 -19.36
CA ALA A 354 0.91 20.31 -18.98
C ALA A 354 1.56 21.60 -18.45
N PRO A 355 0.81 22.72 -18.33
CA PRO A 355 1.32 23.94 -17.72
C PRO A 355 1.98 23.65 -16.36
N VAL A 356 3.24 24.08 -16.22
CA VAL A 356 4.04 23.83 -15.03
C VAL A 356 3.81 24.97 -14.04
N THR A 357 3.09 24.68 -12.95
CA THR A 357 2.92 25.61 -11.82
C THR A 357 3.87 25.30 -10.66
N GLY A 358 4.47 24.11 -10.65
CA GLY A 358 5.59 23.74 -9.78
C GLY A 358 6.94 24.06 -10.44
N SER A 359 7.89 23.13 -10.38
CA SER A 359 9.13 23.20 -11.15
C SER A 359 9.59 21.81 -11.60
N VAL A 360 10.40 21.77 -12.66
CA VAL A 360 11.04 20.54 -13.17
C VAL A 360 12.54 20.77 -13.24
N SER A 361 13.33 19.85 -12.69
CA SER A 361 14.79 19.91 -12.69
C SER A 361 15.40 18.63 -13.29
N GLY A 362 16.65 18.74 -13.75
CA GLY A 362 17.33 17.70 -14.51
C GLY A 362 16.95 17.67 -15.99
N THR A 363 17.59 16.77 -16.72
CA THR A 363 17.39 16.54 -18.15
C THR A 363 16.36 15.44 -18.39
N MET A 364 15.68 15.51 -19.53
CA MET A 364 14.87 14.40 -20.02
C MET A 364 15.05 14.23 -21.52
N THR A 365 14.70 13.04 -22.01
CA THR A 365 14.70 12.75 -23.44
C THR A 365 13.28 12.90 -23.98
N ILE A 366 13.14 13.61 -25.09
CA ILE A 366 11.85 13.85 -25.73
C ILE A 366 11.91 13.29 -27.13
N GLU A 367 10.99 12.38 -27.42
CA GLU A 367 10.84 11.76 -28.71
C GLU A 367 9.87 12.56 -29.58
N ARG A 368 10.19 12.61 -30.87
CA ARG A 368 9.31 13.13 -31.92
C ARG A 368 9.23 12.11 -33.05
N TYR A 369 8.13 11.38 -33.10
CA TYR A 369 7.82 10.48 -34.21
C TYR A 369 7.56 11.28 -35.50
N ILE A 370 8.18 10.84 -36.60
CA ILE A 370 8.04 11.40 -37.93
C ILE A 370 7.73 10.23 -38.90
N PRO A 371 6.57 10.26 -39.58
CA PRO A 371 6.23 9.26 -40.59
C PRO A 371 7.22 9.22 -41.75
N ALA A 372 7.34 8.05 -42.38
CA ALA A 372 8.18 7.81 -43.55
C ALA A 372 7.81 8.71 -44.74
N ARG A 373 8.51 9.84 -44.89
CA ARG A 373 8.36 10.75 -46.03
C ARG A 373 9.53 11.72 -46.11
N ARG A 374 10.27 11.66 -47.22
CA ARG A 374 11.31 12.65 -47.56
C ARG A 374 10.70 14.02 -47.81
N ALA A 375 10.82 14.93 -46.86
CA ALA A 375 10.44 16.33 -47.04
C ALA A 375 11.06 17.23 -45.97
N PHE A 376 11.13 18.53 -46.26
CA PHE A 376 11.45 19.51 -45.24
C PHE A 376 10.39 19.48 -44.13
N ARG A 377 10.86 19.62 -42.90
CA ARG A 377 10.07 19.75 -41.69
C ARG A 377 10.47 21.05 -41.00
N MET A 378 9.48 21.75 -40.46
CA MET A 378 9.71 22.86 -39.53
C MET A 378 9.68 22.28 -38.12
N ILE A 379 10.83 22.29 -37.45
CA ILE A 379 11.01 21.65 -36.15
C ILE A 379 11.66 22.61 -35.17
N SER A 380 11.33 22.44 -33.90
CA SER A 380 12.00 23.08 -32.78
C SER A 380 12.16 22.05 -31.67
N SER A 381 13.18 22.24 -30.85
CA SER A 381 13.31 21.49 -29.60
C SER A 381 12.49 22.19 -28.51
N PRO A 382 11.85 21.46 -27.59
CA PRO A 382 11.30 22.01 -26.36
C PRO A 382 12.31 22.02 -25.19
N VAL A 383 13.50 21.48 -25.41
CA VAL A 383 14.57 21.42 -24.41
C VAL A 383 15.77 22.28 -24.80
N ASN A 384 16.49 22.74 -23.78
CA ASN A 384 17.82 23.31 -23.87
C ASN A 384 18.83 22.22 -23.51
N GLY A 385 19.68 21.79 -24.45
CA GLY A 385 20.71 20.80 -24.15
C GLY A 385 21.30 20.07 -25.35
N GLY A 386 22.60 19.78 -25.26
CA GLY A 386 23.35 19.00 -26.24
C GLY A 386 23.43 19.62 -27.64
N SER A 387 24.34 19.13 -28.46
CA SER A 387 24.47 19.50 -29.87
C SER A 387 23.38 18.83 -30.71
N ILE A 388 23.03 19.40 -31.87
CA ILE A 388 22.15 18.73 -32.84
C ILE A 388 22.73 17.37 -33.23
N PHE A 389 24.06 17.29 -33.36
CA PHE A 389 24.79 16.07 -33.66
C PHE A 389 24.53 14.94 -32.64
N ASN A 390 24.67 15.23 -31.35
CA ASN A 390 24.47 14.23 -30.29
C ASN A 390 22.99 13.85 -30.10
N ASN A 391 22.06 14.59 -30.69
CA ASN A 391 20.63 14.41 -30.51
C ASN A 391 19.99 13.85 -31.79
N TRP A 392 19.79 14.70 -32.80
CA TRP A 392 19.05 14.33 -34.01
C TRP A 392 19.87 13.49 -34.98
N GLN A 393 21.20 13.44 -34.85
CA GLN A 393 22.08 12.53 -35.60
C GLN A 393 22.59 11.37 -34.73
N GLU A 394 22.10 11.24 -33.49
CA GLU A 394 22.42 10.11 -32.59
C GLU A 394 23.92 9.92 -32.29
N GLY A 395 24.75 10.97 -32.47
CA GLY A 395 26.17 10.96 -32.11
C GLY A 395 27.05 10.04 -32.97
N ALA A 396 26.69 9.82 -34.24
CA ALA A 396 27.42 8.97 -35.20
C ALA A 396 28.96 9.18 -35.21
N PRO A 397 29.79 8.15 -35.49
CA PRO A 397 29.39 6.86 -36.04
C PRO A 397 29.27 5.81 -34.93
N GLN A 398 28.46 6.07 -33.89
CA GLN A 398 27.79 4.96 -33.22
C GLN A 398 26.84 4.32 -34.23
N GLY A 399 26.94 2.99 -34.41
CA GLY A 399 26.17 2.25 -35.41
C GLY A 399 24.71 2.69 -35.45
N ASP A 400 24.26 3.07 -36.64
CA ASP A 400 22.96 3.68 -36.85
C ASP A 400 21.85 2.81 -36.25
N ILE A 401 21.04 3.41 -35.38
CA ILE A 401 19.96 2.72 -34.68
C ILE A 401 18.70 2.81 -35.57
N PRO A 402 18.17 1.68 -36.09
CA PRO A 402 16.96 1.69 -36.89
C PRO A 402 15.79 2.38 -36.15
N GLY A 403 15.08 3.25 -36.86
CA GLY A 403 13.94 4.01 -36.34
C GLY A 403 14.27 5.29 -35.56
N PHE A 404 15.55 5.64 -35.36
CA PHE A 404 15.95 6.86 -34.63
C PHE A 404 16.85 7.77 -35.47
N GLY A 405 16.80 9.08 -35.16
CA GLY A 405 17.65 10.10 -35.75
C GLY A 405 17.40 10.36 -37.25
N THR A 406 18.19 11.24 -37.86
CA THR A 406 18.18 11.44 -39.31
C THR A 406 19.55 11.91 -39.76
N ASP A 407 19.87 11.66 -41.02
CA ASP A 407 21.07 12.24 -41.63
C ASP A 407 20.91 13.72 -41.94
N ILE A 408 21.89 14.50 -41.47
CA ILE A 408 21.98 15.95 -41.67
C ILE A 408 23.25 16.25 -42.47
N THR A 409 23.08 16.68 -43.70
CA THR A 409 24.14 16.96 -44.66
C THR A 409 24.45 18.45 -44.73
N GLY A 410 25.70 18.80 -45.06
CA GLY A 410 26.14 20.19 -45.18
C GLY A 410 27.61 20.31 -45.59
N VAL A 411 28.06 21.56 -45.76
CA VAL A 411 29.45 21.86 -46.14
C VAL A 411 30.40 21.51 -44.99
N GLY A 412 31.48 20.79 -45.30
CA GLY A 412 32.44 20.32 -44.29
C GLY A 412 31.98 19.07 -43.55
N ALA A 413 31.37 18.11 -44.25
CA ALA A 413 31.01 16.79 -43.73
C ALA A 413 32.13 16.14 -42.90
N GLY A 414 31.77 15.46 -41.82
CA GLY A 414 32.70 14.95 -40.81
C GLY A 414 33.25 16.02 -39.86
N LEU A 415 33.93 17.05 -40.38
CA LEU A 415 34.58 18.09 -39.56
C LEU A 415 33.59 18.93 -38.74
N ASN A 416 32.44 19.25 -39.32
CA ASN A 416 31.41 20.08 -38.71
C ASN A 416 30.26 19.28 -38.09
N GLY A 417 30.38 17.96 -38.05
CA GLY A 417 29.36 17.02 -37.58
C GLY A 417 28.30 16.64 -38.62
N PHE A 418 28.38 17.14 -39.86
CA PHE A 418 27.43 16.72 -40.90
C PHE A 418 27.74 15.33 -41.43
N ASP A 419 26.69 14.62 -41.81
CA ASP A 419 26.74 13.38 -42.56
C ASP A 419 27.18 13.65 -44.01
N ALA A 420 27.95 12.70 -44.56
CA ALA A 420 28.38 12.74 -45.94
C ALA A 420 27.24 12.29 -46.88
N SER A 421 27.17 12.90 -48.06
CA SER A 421 26.32 12.50 -49.17
C SER A 421 27.00 12.86 -50.50
N LEU A 422 26.46 12.40 -51.63
CA LEU A 422 27.06 12.68 -52.95
C LEU A 422 27.18 14.17 -53.28
N SER A 423 26.23 15.00 -52.84
CA SER A 423 26.25 16.45 -53.11
C SER A 423 26.74 17.28 -51.92
N ASN A 424 26.64 16.74 -50.70
CA ASN A 424 26.81 17.50 -49.45
C ASN A 424 26.01 18.81 -49.39
N ASN A 425 24.89 18.87 -50.13
CA ASN A 425 23.98 20.00 -50.08
C ASN A 425 23.43 20.16 -48.66
N PRO A 426 23.33 21.39 -48.13
CA PRO A 426 22.78 21.62 -46.80
C PRO A 426 21.35 21.07 -46.68
N SER A 427 21.10 20.32 -45.61
CA SER A 427 19.77 19.79 -45.28
C SER A 427 19.17 20.41 -44.01
N LEU A 428 19.87 21.35 -43.39
CA LEU A 428 19.45 22.05 -42.18
C LEU A 428 19.66 23.56 -42.33
N PHE A 429 18.60 24.32 -42.09
CA PHE A 429 18.57 25.76 -42.27
C PHE A 429 17.95 26.46 -41.06
N THR A 430 18.50 27.64 -40.74
CA THR A 430 17.84 28.66 -39.91
C THR A 430 17.21 29.72 -40.82
N TYR A 431 16.42 30.62 -40.26
CA TYR A 431 15.84 31.75 -40.96
C TYR A 431 16.23 33.06 -40.28
N ASP A 432 16.62 34.06 -41.07
CA ASP A 432 16.96 35.39 -40.56
C ASP A 432 15.72 36.29 -40.55
N ASN A 433 15.13 36.43 -39.36
CA ASN A 433 13.95 37.29 -39.15
C ASN A 433 14.26 38.79 -39.35
N VAL A 434 15.49 39.25 -39.08
CA VAL A 434 15.83 40.68 -39.03
C VAL A 434 16.41 41.17 -40.36
N GLY A 435 17.35 40.44 -40.96
CA GLY A 435 18.02 40.82 -42.21
C GLY A 435 17.17 40.63 -43.47
N GLY A 436 16.13 39.80 -43.42
CA GLY A 436 15.07 39.72 -44.43
C GLY A 436 15.23 38.59 -45.47
N THR A 437 14.24 37.70 -45.48
CA THR A 437 13.81 36.79 -46.58
C THR A 437 14.67 35.58 -46.94
N SER A 438 15.79 35.31 -46.26
CA SER A 438 16.66 34.19 -46.65
C SER A 438 16.70 33.05 -45.63
N TRP A 439 16.67 31.83 -46.16
CA TRP A 439 17.10 30.63 -45.45
C TRP A 439 18.63 30.62 -45.38
N VAL A 440 19.18 30.42 -44.19
CA VAL A 440 20.63 30.37 -43.96
C VAL A 440 21.01 28.95 -43.60
N ALA A 441 21.92 28.35 -44.39
CA ALA A 441 22.43 27.01 -44.12
C ALA A 441 23.16 26.99 -42.77
N VAL A 442 22.89 25.97 -41.95
CA VAL A 442 23.65 25.74 -40.72
C VAL A 442 25.07 25.31 -41.10
N THR A 443 26.07 25.81 -40.36
CA THR A 443 27.49 25.56 -40.65
C THR A 443 28.10 24.45 -39.80
N SER A 444 27.47 24.06 -38.71
CA SER A 444 27.88 22.91 -37.89
C SER A 444 26.76 22.37 -37.00
N THR A 445 26.64 21.06 -36.90
CA THR A 445 25.75 20.40 -35.92
C THR A 445 26.43 20.09 -34.59
N LEU A 446 27.77 20.22 -34.52
CA LEU A 446 28.55 20.08 -33.28
C LEU A 446 28.43 21.29 -32.36
N THR A 447 28.41 22.50 -32.93
CA THR A 447 28.38 23.76 -32.17
C THR A 447 26.98 24.37 -32.05
N ASN A 448 26.01 23.92 -32.86
CA ASN A 448 24.62 24.31 -32.70
C ASN A 448 23.93 23.39 -31.69
N ASN A 449 23.69 23.93 -30.50
CA ASN A 449 22.96 23.22 -29.45
C ASN A 449 21.44 23.32 -29.64
N LEU A 450 20.72 22.33 -29.11
CA LEU A 450 19.27 22.44 -28.97
C LEU A 450 18.96 23.55 -27.97
N MET A 451 18.14 24.49 -28.41
CA MET A 451 17.62 25.57 -27.59
C MET A 451 16.11 25.59 -27.77
N ALA A 452 15.39 25.71 -26.66
CA ALA A 452 13.95 25.68 -26.66
C ALA A 452 13.39 26.79 -27.55
N GLY A 453 12.52 26.44 -28.49
CA GLY A 453 11.86 27.41 -29.37
C GLY A 453 12.72 27.94 -30.52
N LYS A 454 13.99 27.53 -30.63
CA LYS A 454 14.79 27.84 -31.83
C LYS A 454 14.23 27.04 -33.02
N PRO A 455 13.76 27.72 -34.08
CA PRO A 455 13.15 27.06 -35.21
C PRO A 455 14.18 26.61 -36.23
N TRP A 456 13.95 25.46 -36.83
CA TRP A 456 14.79 24.85 -37.85
C TRP A 456 13.96 24.34 -39.01
N ARG A 457 14.45 24.54 -40.23
CA ARG A 457 13.96 23.85 -41.41
C ARG A 457 14.93 22.72 -41.73
N MET A 458 14.50 21.48 -41.54
CA MET A 458 15.33 20.29 -41.72
C MET A 458 14.71 19.34 -42.74
N LEU A 459 15.49 18.89 -43.72
CA LEU A 459 15.09 17.80 -44.61
C LEU A 459 15.23 16.48 -43.86
N VAL A 460 14.09 15.89 -43.49
CA VAL A 460 14.04 14.55 -42.92
C VAL A 460 13.77 13.58 -44.04
N ARG A 461 14.68 12.62 -44.21
CA ARG A 461 14.59 11.56 -45.24
C ARG A 461 14.05 10.27 -44.64
N GLY A 462 14.32 10.05 -43.36
CA GLY A 462 13.95 8.90 -42.54
C GLY A 462 15.00 8.74 -41.45
N ASP A 463 15.15 7.53 -40.94
CA ASP A 463 16.14 7.23 -39.91
C ASP A 463 17.58 7.26 -40.42
N ARG A 464 18.51 7.07 -39.49
CA ARG A 464 19.96 7.01 -39.73
C ARG A 464 20.42 5.91 -40.70
N THR A 465 19.58 4.92 -41.01
CA THR A 465 19.97 3.77 -41.85
C THR A 465 19.78 4.02 -43.34
N ILE A 466 19.28 5.20 -43.72
CA ILE A 466 19.04 5.56 -45.11
C ILE A 466 20.34 5.64 -45.90
N ASN A 467 20.35 5.02 -47.08
CA ASN A 467 21.43 5.17 -48.04
C ASN A 467 21.49 6.60 -48.60
N GLN A 468 22.40 7.42 -48.07
CA GLN A 468 22.64 8.80 -48.51
C GLN A 468 23.28 8.93 -49.90
N GLU A 469 23.73 7.83 -50.50
CA GLU A 469 24.28 7.79 -51.86
C GLU A 469 23.21 7.58 -52.94
N SER A 470 21.97 7.26 -52.54
CA SER A 470 20.88 7.00 -53.48
C SER A 470 19.76 8.01 -53.35
N ASN A 471 19.49 8.73 -54.45
CA ASN A 471 18.28 9.56 -54.55
C ASN A 471 16.98 8.73 -54.57
N TYR A 472 17.10 7.42 -54.78
CA TYR A 472 16.00 6.47 -54.80
C TYR A 472 15.80 5.72 -53.48
N ALA A 473 16.58 6.06 -52.43
CA ALA A 473 16.41 5.42 -51.13
C ALA A 473 14.98 5.63 -50.60
N THR A 474 14.31 4.53 -50.28
CA THR A 474 12.96 4.55 -49.71
C THR A 474 13.00 5.24 -48.34
N PRO A 475 12.14 6.24 -48.08
CA PRO A 475 12.10 6.88 -46.78
C PRO A 475 11.64 5.90 -45.70
N THR A 476 12.26 5.96 -44.53
CA THR A 476 11.90 5.18 -43.34
C THR A 476 11.21 6.07 -42.30
N ILE A 477 10.47 5.44 -41.38
CA ILE A 477 9.97 6.13 -40.18
C ILE A 477 11.18 6.53 -39.34
N THR A 478 11.12 7.69 -38.69
CA THR A 478 12.13 8.05 -37.69
C THR A 478 11.53 8.71 -36.47
N THR A 479 12.18 8.53 -35.32
CA THR A 479 11.95 9.26 -34.10
C THR A 479 13.17 10.11 -33.79
N LEU A 480 13.01 11.44 -33.82
CA LEU A 480 14.05 12.35 -33.37
C LEU A 480 14.06 12.40 -31.84
N ARG A 481 15.24 12.36 -31.23
CA ARG A 481 15.42 12.46 -29.78
C ARG A 481 16.08 13.79 -29.41
N SER A 482 15.47 14.51 -28.48
CA SER A 482 16.00 15.76 -27.94
C SER A 482 16.20 15.59 -26.44
N ARG A 483 17.44 15.69 -25.97
CA ARG A 483 17.81 15.54 -24.56
C ARG A 483 18.30 16.86 -23.99
N GLY A 484 17.66 17.31 -22.90
CA GLY A 484 18.03 18.55 -22.23
C GLY A 484 17.05 18.93 -21.13
N THR A 485 17.22 20.13 -20.57
CA THR A 485 16.28 20.71 -19.61
C THR A 485 15.09 21.31 -20.33
N ILE A 486 13.87 21.11 -19.81
CA ILE A 486 12.64 21.58 -20.46
C ILE A 486 12.42 23.08 -20.25
N ALA A 487 11.94 23.77 -21.29
CA ALA A 487 11.44 25.12 -21.13
C ALA A 487 10.07 25.13 -20.43
N THR A 488 9.92 26.01 -19.45
CA THR A 488 8.70 26.24 -18.68
C THR A 488 8.52 27.74 -18.46
N GLY A 489 7.31 28.16 -18.08
CA GLY A 489 6.96 29.58 -17.95
C GLY A 489 6.88 30.29 -19.30
N ASP A 490 6.80 31.62 -19.27
CA ASP A 490 6.66 32.43 -20.48
C ASP A 490 7.98 32.54 -21.25
N VAL A 491 7.91 32.32 -22.57
CA VAL A 491 9.03 32.49 -23.51
C VAL A 491 8.75 33.69 -24.42
N THR A 492 9.61 34.71 -24.35
CA THR A 492 9.51 35.92 -25.19
C THR A 492 10.44 35.84 -26.38
N PHE A 493 9.92 36.07 -27.58
CA PHE A 493 10.71 36.19 -28.81
C PHE A 493 10.82 37.66 -29.23
N THR A 494 12.03 38.20 -29.25
CA THR A 494 12.31 39.59 -29.64
C THR A 494 12.99 39.73 -31.01
N ASN A 495 13.52 38.63 -31.55
CA ASN A 495 14.15 38.58 -32.87
C ASN A 495 13.10 38.42 -33.97
N LEU A 496 12.25 39.44 -34.11
CA LEU A 496 11.24 39.55 -35.16
C LEU A 496 11.60 40.69 -36.10
N SER A 497 11.18 40.57 -37.36
CA SER A 497 11.35 41.62 -38.36
C SER A 497 10.60 42.88 -37.96
N GLN A 498 11.28 44.02 -37.98
CA GLN A 498 10.65 45.32 -37.74
C GLN A 498 10.06 45.94 -39.02
N THR A 499 10.31 45.34 -40.19
CA THR A 499 9.75 45.78 -41.47
C THR A 499 8.39 45.15 -41.70
N GLY A 500 7.35 45.97 -41.88
CA GLY A 500 5.99 45.52 -42.17
C GLY A 500 5.91 44.62 -43.41
N GLY A 501 5.06 43.60 -43.36
CA GLY A 501 4.84 42.65 -44.45
C GLY A 501 5.86 41.50 -44.55
N ARG A 502 6.91 41.48 -43.72
CA ARG A 502 7.87 40.37 -43.68
C ARG A 502 7.38 39.19 -42.83
N SER A 503 7.72 37.98 -43.25
CA SER A 503 7.46 36.74 -42.51
C SER A 503 8.50 36.50 -41.43
N ASN A 504 8.05 35.95 -40.29
CA ASN A 504 8.90 35.51 -39.18
C ASN A 504 8.83 33.99 -39.02
N PHE A 505 9.96 33.35 -38.71
CA PHE A 505 10.00 31.95 -38.32
C PHE A 505 10.18 31.86 -36.79
N ILE A 506 9.21 31.23 -36.12
CA ILE A 506 9.15 31.09 -34.66
C ILE A 506 8.93 29.61 -34.36
N GLY A 507 9.71 29.06 -33.44
CA GLY A 507 9.59 27.67 -33.02
C GLY A 507 8.73 27.55 -31.77
N ASN A 508 7.93 26.50 -31.66
CA ASN A 508 7.25 26.18 -30.42
C ASN A 508 8.29 25.76 -29.36
N PRO A 509 8.42 26.47 -28.23
CA PRO A 509 9.38 26.13 -27.19
C PRO A 509 8.91 25.04 -26.22
N TYR A 510 7.67 24.58 -26.32
CA TYR A 510 7.07 23.68 -25.34
C TYR A 510 6.82 22.29 -25.93
N GLN A 511 6.88 21.28 -25.07
CA GLN A 511 6.43 19.92 -25.40
C GLN A 511 4.91 19.81 -25.21
N ALA A 512 4.17 20.69 -25.89
CA ALA A 512 2.72 20.74 -25.92
C ALA A 512 2.27 21.54 -27.16
N PRO A 513 1.05 21.29 -27.67
CA PRO A 513 0.42 22.22 -28.61
C PRO A 513 0.30 23.62 -27.98
N VAL A 514 0.55 24.65 -28.77
CA VAL A 514 0.41 26.05 -28.35
C VAL A 514 -0.88 26.61 -28.92
N ASP A 515 -1.61 27.32 -28.08
CA ASP A 515 -2.74 28.13 -28.52
C ASP A 515 -2.23 29.37 -29.27
N MET A 516 -2.32 29.32 -30.60
CA MET A 516 -1.86 30.40 -31.46
C MET A 516 -2.72 31.67 -31.33
N GLU A 517 -3.99 31.56 -30.92
CA GLU A 517 -4.82 32.73 -30.66
C GLU A 517 -4.28 33.50 -29.45
N ALA A 518 -3.95 32.79 -28.37
CA ALA A 518 -3.32 33.38 -27.20
C ALA A 518 -1.97 34.04 -27.54
N VAL A 519 -1.13 33.36 -28.35
CA VAL A 519 0.16 33.91 -28.81
C VAL A 519 -0.03 35.20 -29.59
N LEU A 520 -0.91 35.21 -30.60
CA LEU A 520 -1.14 36.39 -31.45
C LEU A 520 -1.74 37.55 -30.64
N ASN A 521 -2.66 37.26 -29.71
CA ASN A 521 -3.24 38.27 -28.83
C ASN A 521 -2.19 38.92 -27.94
N GLY A 522 -1.28 38.13 -27.35
CA GLY A 522 -0.16 38.62 -26.54
C GLY A 522 0.98 39.27 -27.32
N SER A 523 0.99 39.18 -28.64
CA SER A 523 2.08 39.71 -29.48
C SER A 523 1.85 41.17 -29.90
N THR A 524 2.95 41.90 -30.05
CA THR A 524 2.99 43.24 -30.66
C THR A 524 3.73 43.18 -32.00
N ASN A 525 3.45 44.11 -32.92
CA ASN A 525 4.11 44.21 -34.22
C ASN A 525 4.03 42.96 -35.12
N VAL A 526 3.03 42.10 -34.91
CA VAL A 526 2.70 40.96 -35.80
C VAL A 526 1.29 41.11 -36.36
N ASN A 527 1.06 40.58 -37.55
CA ASN A 527 -0.29 40.49 -38.10
C ASN A 527 -1.08 39.39 -37.36
N LYS A 528 -2.22 39.75 -36.76
CA LYS A 528 -3.07 38.83 -35.99
C LYS A 528 -4.16 38.16 -36.82
N GLY A 529 -4.36 38.58 -38.08
CA GLY A 529 -5.45 38.09 -38.93
C GLY A 529 -5.20 36.71 -39.55
N TYR A 530 -3.95 36.25 -39.62
CA TYR A 530 -3.60 34.93 -40.12
C TYR A 530 -2.21 34.51 -39.64
N TYR A 531 -1.96 33.20 -39.59
CA TYR A 531 -0.64 32.60 -39.45
C TYR A 531 -0.50 31.45 -40.45
N PHE A 532 0.74 31.11 -40.81
CA PHE A 532 1.03 29.97 -41.68
C PHE A 532 1.55 28.81 -40.83
N PHE A 533 1.11 27.60 -41.14
CA PHE A 533 1.72 26.37 -40.66
C PHE A 533 2.19 25.56 -41.86
N TRP A 534 3.30 24.84 -41.68
CA TRP A 534 3.88 24.01 -42.73
C TRP A 534 3.24 22.63 -42.72
N ASP A 535 2.65 22.21 -43.84
CA ASP A 535 2.18 20.85 -44.02
C ASP A 535 3.06 20.12 -45.04
N PRO A 536 3.87 19.14 -44.61
CA PRO A 536 4.74 18.40 -45.51
C PRO A 536 3.97 17.52 -46.51
N THR A 537 2.66 17.36 -46.37
CA THR A 537 1.79 16.49 -47.17
C THR A 537 1.02 17.19 -48.29
N LEU A 538 0.86 18.53 -48.24
CA LEU A 538 0.06 19.30 -49.21
C LEU A 538 0.52 19.17 -50.68
N GLY A 539 1.80 18.83 -50.92
CA GLY A 539 2.31 18.56 -52.27
C GLY A 539 1.90 17.21 -52.89
N GLY A 540 1.04 16.43 -52.25
CA GLY A 540 0.57 15.12 -52.73
C GLY A 540 1.50 13.94 -52.41
N THR A 541 1.27 12.80 -53.05
CA THR A 541 2.11 11.59 -52.93
C THR A 541 3.44 11.82 -53.64
N PRO A 542 4.60 11.62 -52.98
CA PRO A 542 5.90 11.78 -53.63
C PRO A 542 6.03 10.88 -54.87
N VAL A 543 6.42 11.45 -56.01
CA VAL A 543 6.75 10.69 -57.22
C VAL A 543 8.26 10.52 -57.30
N VAL A 544 8.72 9.30 -57.51
CA VAL A 544 10.14 8.97 -57.66
C VAL A 544 10.75 9.78 -58.81
N GLY A 545 11.86 10.49 -58.56
CA GLY A 545 12.57 11.28 -59.57
C GLY A 545 12.14 12.76 -59.69
N GLN A 546 11.15 13.22 -58.92
CA GLN A 546 10.92 14.66 -58.74
C GLN A 546 11.74 15.21 -57.56
N ASP A 547 12.23 16.45 -57.68
CA ASP A 547 12.88 17.16 -56.57
C ASP A 547 11.98 17.12 -55.33
N GLY A 548 12.50 16.55 -54.25
CA GLY A 548 11.72 16.16 -53.09
C GLY A 548 10.94 17.31 -52.45
N GLY A 549 9.62 17.08 -52.29
CA GLY A 549 8.83 17.63 -51.19
C GLY A 549 8.58 19.14 -51.24
N ARG A 550 7.69 19.58 -52.13
CA ARG A 550 6.92 20.81 -51.88
C ARG A 550 5.91 20.49 -50.77
N GLY A 551 6.32 20.65 -49.51
CA GLY A 551 5.33 21.09 -48.53
C GLY A 551 4.86 22.48 -48.97
N ALA A 552 3.59 22.80 -48.73
CA ALA A 552 3.05 24.14 -48.91
C ALA A 552 2.95 24.81 -47.54
#